data_AF-A0A812VXD4-F1
#
_entry.id   AF-A0A812VXD4-F1
#
_cell.length_a   1.000
_cell.length_b   1.000
_cell.length_c   1.000
_cell.angle_alpha   90.00
_cell.angle_beta   90.00
_cell.angle_gamma   90.00
#
_symmetry.space_group_name_H-M   'P 1'
#
loop_
_entity.id
_entity.type
_entity.pdbx_description
1 polymer ?
#
loop_
_entity_poly.entity_id
_entity_poly.type
_entity_poly.pdbx_seq_one_letter_code
_entity_poly.pdbx_strand_id
1 'polypeptide(L)'
;MFLVENGYFGCTETISFEKLLVIAFRDFKAFQCHSGQKCSQTKFVPRFVWKPETHGAHMGHKGHNGKIIAYWLGDCMQKAVERSMAPGREVCKWLHETNNWPNDERLELIAATMQTLCAWFREVEKHGRYLTAEAADAIYGHGMKYLRYHLILCKISMRMNKLHWHIRPKMHAFHHQMKDAQAQRLNPRHHHTFREEDAMRWLKGVAQRCDKKDLERSIAKYSRYRLLSMHRRMFHLNRAARLRNR
;
A
#
# COMPACT_ATOMS: atom_id res chain seq x y z
N MET A 1 -1.95 -9.76 -6.66
CA MET A 1 -1.80 -9.94 -8.12
C MET A 1 -0.38 -10.38 -8.46
N PHE A 2 0.67 -9.57 -8.19
CA PHE A 2 2.06 -9.95 -8.50
C PHE A 2 2.53 -11.29 -7.90
N LEU A 3 2.31 -11.51 -6.59
CA LEU A 3 2.62 -12.77 -5.88
C LEU A 3 1.75 -13.97 -6.28
N VAL A 4 0.71 -13.76 -7.09
CA VAL A 4 -0.19 -14.82 -7.54
C VAL A 4 0.09 -15.15 -9.01
N GLU A 5 0.28 -14.13 -9.84
CA GLU A 5 0.63 -14.28 -11.26
C GLU A 5 2.07 -14.77 -11.47
N ASN A 6 3.00 -14.40 -10.59
CA ASN A 6 4.40 -14.83 -10.65
C ASN A 6 4.74 -15.80 -9.50
N GLY A 7 3.71 -16.28 -8.79
CA GLY A 7 3.80 -17.15 -7.63
C GLY A 7 4.40 -16.48 -6.37
N TYR A 8 4.33 -17.22 -5.26
CA TYR A 8 5.24 -17.03 -4.14
C TYR A 8 6.55 -17.69 -4.56
N PHE A 9 7.30 -16.98 -5.41
CA PHE A 9 8.56 -17.39 -6.00
C PHE A 9 8.55 -18.46 -7.10
N GLY A 10 7.41 -18.91 -7.61
CA GLY A 10 7.41 -19.46 -8.98
C GLY A 10 6.38 -20.55 -9.30
N CYS A 11 6.78 -21.34 -10.31
CA CYS A 11 5.97 -21.89 -11.41
C CYS A 11 4.72 -22.67 -10.98
N THR A 12 3.54 -22.11 -11.27
CA THR A 12 2.24 -22.77 -11.07
C THR A 12 2.08 -24.06 -11.88
N GLU A 13 2.98 -24.32 -12.83
CA GLU A 13 3.01 -25.55 -13.63
C GLU A 13 3.40 -26.79 -12.81
N THR A 14 4.21 -26.62 -11.76
CA THR A 14 4.77 -27.76 -10.99
C THR A 14 4.12 -27.97 -9.61
N ILE A 15 3.60 -26.91 -8.99
CA ILE A 15 3.07 -26.95 -7.62
C ILE A 15 1.74 -26.22 -7.57
N SER A 16 0.73 -26.86 -6.96
CA SER A 16 -0.58 -26.22 -6.78
C SER A 16 -0.49 -24.99 -5.88
N PHE A 17 -1.35 -24.01 -6.14
CA PHE A 17 -1.38 -22.76 -5.39
C PHE A 17 -1.60 -22.98 -3.88
N GLU A 18 -2.41 -23.96 -3.49
CA GLU A 18 -2.66 -24.33 -2.09
C GLU A 18 -1.38 -24.79 -1.39
N LYS A 19 -0.55 -25.60 -2.07
CA LYS A 19 0.73 -26.07 -1.52
C LYS A 19 1.70 -24.89 -1.32
N LEU A 20 1.74 -23.95 -2.27
CA LEU A 20 2.55 -22.74 -2.15
C LEU A 20 2.12 -21.90 -0.94
N LEU A 21 0.82 -21.78 -0.67
CA LEU A 21 0.32 -21.05 0.51
C LEU A 21 0.72 -21.73 1.84
N VAL A 22 0.80 -23.07 1.88
CA VAL A 22 1.26 -23.81 3.06
C VAL A 22 2.75 -23.55 3.32
N ILE A 23 3.59 -23.65 2.28
CA ILE A 23 5.03 -23.36 2.36
C ILE A 23 5.25 -21.91 2.81
N ALA A 24 4.58 -20.97 2.16
CA ALA A 24 4.62 -19.55 2.49
C ALA A 24 4.22 -19.31 3.96
N PHE A 25 3.20 -20.01 4.47
CA PHE A 25 2.77 -19.85 5.86
C PHE A 25 3.78 -20.42 6.88
N ARG A 26 4.42 -21.55 6.57
CA ARG A 26 5.50 -22.10 7.41
C ARG A 26 6.69 -21.17 7.47
N ASP A 27 7.11 -20.65 6.32
CA ASP A 27 8.17 -19.66 6.22
C ASP A 27 7.84 -18.38 7.02
N PHE A 28 6.59 -17.91 6.93
CA PHE A 28 6.09 -16.80 7.74
C PHE A 28 6.21 -17.08 9.24
N LYS A 29 5.87 -18.28 9.70
CA LYS A 29 5.99 -18.65 11.12
C LYS A 29 7.44 -18.68 11.60
N ALA A 30 8.36 -19.18 10.78
CA ALA A 30 9.80 -19.10 11.06
C ALA A 30 10.26 -17.63 11.19
N PHE A 31 9.82 -16.78 10.27
CA PHE A 31 10.06 -15.34 10.33
C PHE A 31 9.52 -14.70 11.61
N GLN A 32 8.31 -15.04 12.04
CA GLN A 32 7.72 -14.51 13.29
C GLN A 32 8.56 -14.90 14.51
N CYS A 33 9.01 -16.16 14.58
CA CYS A 33 9.86 -16.66 15.66
C CYS A 33 11.19 -15.89 15.72
N HIS A 34 11.87 -15.76 14.57
CA HIS A 34 13.15 -15.07 14.50
C HIS A 34 13.07 -13.56 14.79
N SER A 35 12.02 -12.89 14.29
CA SER A 35 11.87 -11.43 14.41
C SER A 35 11.20 -10.97 15.70
N GLY A 36 10.65 -11.89 16.52
CA GLY A 36 9.85 -11.57 17.70
C GLY A 36 8.49 -10.90 17.39
N GLN A 37 8.08 -10.86 16.11
CA GLN A 37 6.86 -10.16 15.69
C GLN A 37 5.60 -11.01 15.93
N LYS A 38 4.68 -10.49 16.74
CA LYS A 38 3.39 -11.14 17.05
C LYS A 38 2.35 -10.85 15.95
N CYS A 39 1.89 -11.90 15.27
CA CYS A 39 0.82 -11.87 14.28
C CYS A 39 -0.14 -13.05 14.53
N SER A 40 -1.43 -12.78 14.63
CA SER A 40 -2.47 -13.77 14.92
C SER A 40 -2.96 -14.54 13.68
N GLN A 41 -2.34 -14.34 12.52
CA GLN A 41 -2.70 -15.07 11.31
C GLN A 41 -2.45 -16.57 11.50
N THR A 42 -3.51 -17.37 11.36
CA THR A 42 -3.49 -18.83 11.62
C THR A 42 -3.24 -19.67 10.37
N LYS A 43 -3.46 -19.12 9.18
CA LYS A 43 -3.15 -19.75 7.88
C LYS A 43 -3.21 -18.72 6.75
N PHE A 44 -2.53 -18.98 5.64
CA PHE A 44 -2.84 -18.29 4.38
C PHE A 44 -3.90 -19.07 3.61
N VAL A 45 -4.92 -18.36 3.14
CA VAL A 45 -5.98 -18.93 2.29
C VAL A 45 -6.11 -18.08 1.04
N PRO A 46 -6.52 -18.66 -0.11
CA PRO A 46 -6.64 -17.94 -1.36
C PRO A 46 -7.45 -16.64 -1.22
N ARG A 47 -8.60 -16.69 -0.53
CA ARG A 47 -9.46 -15.51 -0.29
C ARG A 47 -8.84 -14.35 0.51
N PHE A 48 -7.72 -14.57 1.20
CA PHE A 48 -7.01 -13.53 1.94
C PHE A 48 -5.88 -12.91 1.12
N VAL A 49 -5.29 -13.69 0.20
CA VAL A 49 -4.31 -13.21 -0.78
C VAL A 49 -5.03 -12.56 -1.97
N TRP A 50 -6.22 -13.06 -2.27
CA TRP A 50 -7.10 -12.67 -3.37
C TRP A 50 -8.45 -12.20 -2.81
N LYS A 51 -8.62 -10.89 -2.75
CA LYS A 51 -9.94 -10.29 -2.69
C LYS A 51 -10.18 -9.64 -4.05
N PRO A 52 -11.07 -10.20 -4.90
CA PRO A 52 -11.30 -9.67 -6.24
C PRO A 52 -11.72 -8.19 -6.20
N GLU A 53 -12.35 -7.79 -5.11
CA GLU A 53 -13.06 -6.51 -4.97
C GLU A 53 -12.37 -5.52 -4.02
N THR A 54 -11.37 -5.93 -3.23
CA THR A 54 -10.73 -5.00 -2.28
C THR A 54 -9.37 -4.55 -2.80
N HIS A 55 -9.39 -3.35 -3.38
CA HIS A 55 -8.18 -2.68 -3.84
C HIS A 55 -7.71 -1.64 -2.81
N GLY A 56 -6.78 -2.01 -1.92
CA GLY A 56 -6.09 -1.01 -1.07
C GLY A 56 -5.48 -1.55 0.22
N ALA A 57 -4.43 -0.87 0.69
CA ALA A 57 -3.86 -1.07 2.02
C ALA A 57 -4.79 -0.43 3.08
N HIS A 58 -5.20 -1.20 4.10
CA HIS A 58 -6.04 -0.72 5.20
C HIS A 58 -5.17 -0.41 6.43
N MET A 59 -5.32 0.79 7.01
CA MET A 59 -4.50 1.28 8.15
C MET A 59 -5.15 1.09 9.54
N GLY A 60 -6.25 0.35 9.67
CA GLY A 60 -6.89 0.11 10.98
C GLY A 60 -6.11 -0.89 11.87
N HIS A 61 -6.52 -1.09 13.12
CA HIS A 61 -6.00 -2.18 14.00
C HIS A 61 -6.16 -3.57 13.37
N LYS A 62 -7.13 -3.72 12.44
CA LYS A 62 -7.29 -4.88 11.54
C LYS A 62 -6.15 -5.04 10.51
N GLY A 63 -5.22 -4.08 10.47
CA GLY A 63 -4.05 -4.03 9.60
C GLY A 63 -2.75 -4.43 10.30
N HIS A 64 -2.73 -4.72 11.60
CA HIS A 64 -1.51 -5.17 12.29
C HIS A 64 -0.89 -6.41 11.63
N ASN A 65 -1.71 -7.46 11.45
CA ASN A 65 -1.31 -8.66 10.73
C ASN A 65 -0.88 -8.34 9.30
N GLY A 66 -1.61 -7.45 8.61
CA GLY A 66 -1.28 -7.02 7.25
C GLY A 66 0.09 -6.36 7.14
N LYS A 67 0.46 -5.51 8.10
CA LYS A 67 1.79 -4.86 8.15
C LYS A 67 2.91 -5.87 8.38
N ILE A 68 2.71 -6.82 9.29
CA ILE A 68 3.72 -7.86 9.57
C ILE A 68 3.89 -8.76 8.35
N ILE A 69 2.80 -9.17 7.71
CA ILE A 69 2.84 -9.94 6.47
C ILE A 69 3.52 -9.14 5.35
N ALA A 70 3.19 -7.85 5.18
CA ALA A 70 3.84 -6.99 4.18
C ALA A 70 5.34 -6.84 4.45
N TYR A 71 5.74 -6.72 5.71
CA TYR A 71 7.15 -6.64 6.10
C TYR A 71 7.89 -7.95 5.80
N TRP A 72 7.29 -9.09 6.15
CA TRP A 72 7.83 -10.41 5.81
C TRP A 72 7.95 -10.61 4.29
N LEU A 73 6.93 -10.21 3.51
CA LEU A 73 6.98 -10.25 2.06
C LEU A 73 8.12 -9.39 1.50
N GLY A 74 8.27 -8.18 2.00
CA GLY A 74 9.37 -7.28 1.62
C GLY A 74 10.74 -7.85 1.99
N ASP A 75 10.87 -8.53 3.13
CA ASP A 75 12.09 -9.25 3.55
C ASP A 75 12.40 -10.40 2.58
N CYS A 76 11.41 -11.23 2.24
CA CYS A 76 11.57 -12.32 1.29
C CYS A 76 12.01 -11.82 -0.09
N MET A 77 11.36 -10.78 -0.61
CA MET A 77 11.68 -10.24 -1.94
C MET A 77 13.08 -9.64 -1.99
N GLN A 78 13.48 -8.90 -0.95
CA GLN A 78 14.81 -8.31 -0.89
C GLN A 78 15.90 -9.38 -0.87
N LYS A 79 15.76 -10.39 0.00
CA LYS A 79 16.71 -11.50 0.08
C LYS A 79 16.76 -12.31 -1.21
N ALA A 80 15.63 -12.42 -1.91
CA ALA A 80 15.59 -13.06 -3.22
C ALA A 80 16.37 -12.28 -4.28
N VAL A 81 16.24 -10.95 -4.30
CA VAL A 81 17.02 -10.06 -5.18
C VAL A 81 18.51 -10.14 -4.88
N GLU A 82 18.88 -10.11 -3.60
CA GLU A 82 20.28 -10.17 -3.15
C GLU A 82 20.91 -11.56 -3.33
N ARG A 83 20.11 -12.59 -3.64
CA ARG A 83 20.52 -14.01 -3.58
C ARG A 83 21.15 -14.38 -2.23
N SER A 84 20.80 -13.64 -1.18
CA SER A 84 21.37 -13.71 0.17
C SER A 84 20.30 -14.15 1.16
N MET A 85 19.89 -15.41 1.02
CA MET A 85 18.85 -15.99 1.87
C MET A 85 19.50 -16.81 2.99
N ALA A 86 19.15 -16.50 4.24
CA ALA A 86 19.68 -17.20 5.42
C ALA A 86 19.28 -18.69 5.43
N PRO A 87 20.15 -19.59 5.93
CA PRO A 87 19.81 -21.01 6.12
C PRO A 87 18.56 -21.17 6.99
N GLY A 88 17.62 -22.05 6.59
CA GLY A 88 16.45 -22.41 7.40
C GLY A 88 15.09 -21.84 6.97
N ARG A 89 15.05 -21.04 5.90
CA ARG A 89 13.80 -20.54 5.30
C ARG A 89 13.32 -21.49 4.19
N GLU A 90 12.13 -22.08 4.31
CA GLU A 90 11.64 -23.11 3.38
C GLU A 90 11.55 -22.62 1.92
N VAL A 91 11.15 -21.35 1.72
CA VAL A 91 11.05 -20.75 0.39
C VAL A 91 12.41 -20.65 -0.31
N CYS A 92 13.48 -20.50 0.47
CA CYS A 92 14.84 -20.32 -0.03
C CYS A 92 15.41 -21.64 -0.50
N LYS A 93 15.19 -22.69 0.30
CA LYS A 93 15.51 -24.06 -0.06
C LYS A 93 14.87 -24.40 -1.41
N TRP A 94 13.57 -24.12 -1.54
CA TRP A 94 12.84 -24.40 -2.77
C TRP A 94 13.35 -23.58 -3.98
N LEU A 95 13.57 -22.28 -3.82
CA LEU A 95 14.14 -21.41 -4.87
C LEU A 95 15.50 -21.90 -5.38
N HIS A 96 16.35 -22.33 -4.44
CA HIS A 96 17.69 -22.82 -4.74
C HIS A 96 17.64 -24.19 -5.44
N GLU A 97 16.85 -25.12 -4.92
CA GLU A 97 16.69 -26.48 -5.49
C GLU A 97 16.07 -26.46 -6.88
N THR A 98 15.14 -25.54 -7.14
CA THR A 98 14.45 -25.44 -8.44
C THR A 98 15.14 -24.50 -9.42
N ASN A 99 16.19 -23.79 -8.99
CA ASN A 99 16.81 -22.68 -9.74
C ASN A 99 15.78 -21.66 -10.28
N ASN A 100 14.65 -21.49 -9.59
CA ASN A 100 13.52 -20.69 -10.06
C ASN A 100 13.58 -19.27 -9.53
N TRP A 101 14.75 -18.63 -9.62
CA TRP A 101 14.91 -17.27 -9.14
C TRP A 101 14.13 -16.32 -10.02
N PRO A 102 13.30 -15.45 -9.43
CA PRO A 102 12.53 -14.52 -10.24
C PRO A 102 13.46 -13.47 -10.85
N ASN A 103 13.49 -13.40 -12.18
CA ASN A 103 14.28 -12.43 -12.96
C ASN A 103 13.51 -11.12 -13.25
N ASP A 104 12.55 -10.77 -12.39
CA ASP A 104 11.75 -9.57 -12.59
C ASP A 104 12.39 -8.37 -11.92
N GLU A 105 12.92 -7.43 -12.71
CA GLU A 105 13.52 -6.17 -12.23
C GLU A 105 12.58 -5.36 -11.31
N ARG A 106 11.27 -5.59 -11.38
CA ARG A 106 10.30 -4.93 -10.50
C ARG A 106 10.38 -5.41 -9.06
N LEU A 107 10.94 -6.61 -8.81
CA LEU A 107 10.94 -7.19 -7.47
C LEU A 107 11.65 -6.34 -6.44
N GLU A 108 12.81 -5.81 -6.79
CA GLU A 108 13.55 -4.90 -5.92
C GLU A 108 12.70 -3.68 -5.56
N LEU A 109 12.02 -3.11 -6.56
CA LEU A 109 11.15 -1.95 -6.37
C LEU A 109 9.90 -2.29 -5.53
N ILE A 110 9.33 -3.48 -5.69
CA ILE A 110 8.21 -3.95 -4.87
C ILE A 110 8.68 -4.15 -3.43
N ALA A 111 9.83 -4.81 -3.23
CA ALA A 111 10.44 -5.02 -1.92
C ALA A 111 10.67 -3.68 -1.22
N ALA A 112 11.33 -2.73 -1.90
CA ALA A 112 11.61 -1.40 -1.39
C ALA A 112 10.33 -0.63 -1.06
N THR A 113 9.28 -0.75 -1.89
CA THR A 113 7.97 -0.16 -1.62
C THR A 113 7.35 -0.72 -0.34
N MET A 114 7.35 -2.04 -0.16
CA MET A 114 6.80 -2.69 1.03
C MET A 114 7.59 -2.33 2.29
N GLN A 115 8.92 -2.40 2.22
CA GLN A 115 9.79 -2.11 3.36
C GLN A 115 9.69 -0.65 3.81
N THR A 116 9.67 0.30 2.87
CA THR A 116 9.53 1.72 3.22
C THR A 116 8.17 2.04 3.83
N LEU A 117 7.10 1.41 3.35
CA LEU A 117 5.78 1.53 3.98
C LEU A 117 5.76 0.94 5.40
N CYS A 118 6.36 -0.23 5.60
CA CYS A 118 6.46 -0.85 6.92
C CYS A 118 7.34 -0.04 7.88
N ALA A 119 8.44 0.54 7.40
CA ALA A 119 9.30 1.44 8.17
C ALA A 119 8.54 2.71 8.58
N TRP A 120 7.78 3.30 7.65
CA TRP A 120 6.89 4.42 7.96
C TRP A 120 5.90 4.06 9.08
N PHE A 121 5.23 2.91 8.98
CA PHE A 121 4.31 2.43 10.03
C PHE A 121 5.01 2.28 11.39
N ARG A 122 6.22 1.73 11.42
CA ARG A 122 6.98 1.57 12.68
C ARG A 122 7.28 2.92 13.32
N GLU A 123 7.73 3.89 12.55
CA GLU A 123 8.03 5.22 13.09
C GLU A 123 6.77 5.90 13.65
N VAL A 124 5.66 5.91 12.91
CA VAL A 124 4.42 6.54 13.43
C VAL A 124 3.83 5.80 14.63
N GLU A 125 4.18 4.52 14.83
CA GLU A 125 3.75 3.73 15.98
C GLU A 125 4.64 3.88 17.21
N LYS A 126 5.94 4.11 16.99
CA LYS A 126 6.95 4.30 18.03
C LYS A 126 6.77 5.62 18.78
N HIS A 127 6.35 6.67 18.08
CA HIS A 127 6.29 8.02 18.64
C HIS A 127 4.88 8.41 19.10
N GLY A 128 4.80 9.32 20.08
CA GLY A 128 3.56 9.87 20.59
C GLY A 128 2.90 10.88 19.66
N ARG A 129 2.00 11.73 20.19
CA ARG A 129 1.27 12.75 19.40
C ARG A 129 2.19 13.83 18.82
N TYR A 130 3.20 14.25 19.59
CA TYR A 130 4.16 15.27 19.22
C TYR A 130 5.49 14.59 18.87
N LEU A 131 6.10 15.02 17.78
CA LEU A 131 7.32 14.42 17.23
C LEU A 131 8.52 15.30 17.56
N THR A 132 9.67 14.66 17.79
CA THR A 132 10.96 15.35 17.67
C THR A 132 11.22 15.68 16.19
N ALA A 133 12.16 16.60 15.93
CA ALA A 133 12.54 16.91 14.54
C ALA A 133 13.01 15.66 13.79
N GLU A 134 13.89 14.87 14.43
CA GLU A 134 14.41 13.61 13.88
C GLU A 134 13.28 12.61 13.56
N ALA A 135 12.32 12.44 14.48
CA ALA A 135 11.19 11.55 14.26
C ALA A 135 10.30 12.03 13.10
N ALA A 136 10.07 13.34 13.00
CA ALA A 136 9.31 13.93 11.91
C ALA A 136 10.01 13.74 10.55
N ASP A 137 11.32 13.93 10.50
CA ASP A 137 12.13 13.71 9.30
C ASP A 137 12.20 12.23 8.89
N ALA A 138 12.29 11.31 9.86
CA ALA A 138 12.25 9.88 9.59
C ALA A 138 10.89 9.45 9.00
N ILE A 139 9.79 9.88 9.62
CA ILE A 139 8.42 9.63 9.12
C ILE A 139 8.27 10.20 7.71
N TYR A 140 8.66 11.46 7.49
CA TYR A 140 8.63 12.09 6.18
C TYR A 140 9.45 11.31 5.15
N GLY A 141 10.70 10.99 5.48
CA GLY A 141 11.63 10.31 4.61
C GLY A 141 11.13 8.94 4.15
N HIS A 142 10.63 8.11 5.08
CA HIS A 142 10.05 6.81 4.75
C HIS A 142 8.77 6.94 3.92
N GLY A 143 7.87 7.86 4.29
CA GLY A 143 6.62 8.07 3.56
C GLY A 143 6.83 8.57 2.12
N MET A 144 7.78 9.50 1.92
CA MET A 144 8.12 10.03 0.60
C MET A 144 8.85 9.00 -0.27
N LYS A 145 9.73 8.17 0.30
CA LYS A 145 10.34 7.04 -0.41
C LYS A 145 9.29 6.04 -0.88
N TYR A 146 8.35 5.67 -0.01
CA TYR A 146 7.22 4.81 -0.39
C TYR A 146 6.42 5.40 -1.57
N LEU A 147 6.03 6.67 -1.50
CA LEU A 147 5.32 7.33 -2.60
C LEU A 147 6.09 7.30 -3.91
N ARG A 148 7.40 7.58 -3.86
CA ARG A 148 8.28 7.54 -5.04
C ARG A 148 8.29 6.16 -5.67
N TYR A 149 8.54 5.12 -4.89
CA TYR A 149 8.61 3.74 -5.42
C TYR A 149 7.26 3.27 -5.96
N HIS A 150 6.16 3.56 -5.24
CA HIS A 150 4.82 3.22 -5.70
C HIS A 150 4.47 3.92 -7.03
N LEU A 151 4.85 5.20 -7.20
CA LEU A 151 4.64 5.90 -8.46
C LEU A 151 5.44 5.29 -9.62
N ILE A 152 6.66 4.83 -9.38
CA ILE A 152 7.45 4.12 -10.39
C ILE A 152 6.76 2.79 -10.76
N LEU A 153 6.29 2.02 -9.77
CA LEU A 153 5.51 0.80 -10.02
C LEU A 153 4.24 1.05 -10.82
N CYS A 154 3.51 2.14 -10.55
CA CYS A 154 2.37 2.56 -11.35
C CYS A 154 2.76 2.84 -12.81
N LYS A 155 3.85 3.58 -13.04
CA LYS A 155 4.35 3.86 -14.40
C LYS A 155 4.71 2.58 -15.15
N ILE A 156 5.38 1.65 -14.48
CA ILE A 156 5.73 0.34 -15.07
C ILE A 156 4.46 -0.45 -15.41
N SER A 157 3.51 -0.52 -14.47
CA SER A 157 2.22 -1.20 -14.67
C SER A 157 1.49 -0.65 -15.90
N MET A 158 1.40 0.67 -16.03
CA MET A 158 0.79 1.33 -17.19
C MET A 158 1.50 0.99 -18.51
N ARG A 159 2.83 1.00 -18.54
CA ARG A 159 3.62 0.62 -19.74
C ARG A 159 3.39 -0.83 -20.17
N MET A 160 3.16 -1.71 -19.21
CA MET A 160 2.85 -3.13 -19.47
C MET A 160 1.39 -3.36 -19.87
N ASN A 161 0.57 -2.31 -19.95
CA ASN A 161 -0.89 -2.42 -20.10
C ASN A 161 -1.53 -3.36 -19.06
N LYS A 162 -0.94 -3.43 -17.86
CA LYS A 162 -1.47 -4.20 -16.72
C LYS A 162 -1.82 -3.24 -15.60
N LEU A 163 -2.84 -3.60 -14.82
CA LEU A 163 -3.34 -2.79 -13.72
C LEU A 163 -2.94 -3.38 -12.35
N HIS A 164 -1.66 -3.74 -12.21
CA HIS A 164 -1.12 -4.29 -10.97
C HIS A 164 -1.00 -3.20 -9.89
N TRP A 165 -0.61 -2.00 -10.30
CA TRP A 165 -0.35 -0.87 -9.42
C TRP A 165 -1.09 0.36 -9.91
N HIS A 166 -1.83 1.02 -9.01
CA HIS A 166 -2.67 2.17 -9.34
C HIS A 166 -2.32 3.39 -8.52
N ILE A 167 -2.41 4.55 -9.17
CA ILE A 167 -2.47 5.83 -8.49
C ILE A 167 -3.87 5.95 -7.87
N ARG A 168 -3.93 6.10 -6.55
CA ARG A 168 -5.19 6.32 -5.84
C ARG A 168 -5.23 7.78 -5.39
N PRO A 169 -6.41 8.44 -5.38
CA PRO A 169 -6.54 9.79 -4.82
C PRO A 169 -5.99 9.91 -3.39
N LYS A 170 -6.10 8.82 -2.60
CA LYS A 170 -5.54 8.73 -1.24
C LYS A 170 -4.02 8.93 -1.17
N MET A 171 -3.28 8.66 -2.24
CA MET A 171 -1.83 8.91 -2.27
C MET A 171 -1.52 10.41 -2.23
N HIS A 172 -2.39 11.24 -2.79
CA HIS A 172 -2.22 12.69 -2.72
C HIS A 172 -2.43 13.21 -1.29
N ALA A 173 -3.47 12.71 -0.61
CA ALA A 173 -3.69 13.01 0.81
C ALA A 173 -2.50 12.55 1.66
N PHE A 174 -2.00 11.33 1.41
CA PHE A 174 -0.80 10.82 2.08
C PHE A 174 0.44 11.71 1.86
N HIS A 175 0.64 12.23 0.65
CA HIS A 175 1.74 13.17 0.37
C HIS A 175 1.65 14.46 1.21
N HIS A 176 0.46 15.08 1.27
CA HIS A 176 0.26 16.26 2.11
C HIS A 176 0.45 15.94 3.59
N GLN A 177 -0.07 14.80 4.04
CA GLN A 177 0.11 14.33 5.40
C GLN A 177 1.59 14.18 5.77
N MET A 178 2.46 13.75 4.84
CA MET A 178 3.90 13.70 5.11
C MET A 178 4.49 15.10 5.28
N LYS A 179 4.13 16.04 4.39
CA LYS A 179 4.57 17.44 4.51
C LYS A 179 4.11 18.09 5.82
N ASP A 180 2.86 17.85 6.20
CA ASP A 180 2.30 18.37 7.44
C ASP A 180 2.98 17.76 8.67
N ALA A 181 3.24 16.45 8.66
CA ALA A 181 3.97 15.78 9.74
C ALA A 181 5.37 16.36 9.94
N GLN A 182 6.08 16.66 8.84
CA GLN A 182 7.41 17.28 8.89
C GLN A 182 7.35 18.72 9.41
N ALA A 183 6.45 19.53 8.86
CA ALA A 183 6.36 20.96 9.16
C ALA A 183 5.82 21.23 10.57
N GLN A 184 4.77 20.51 10.97
CA GLN A 184 4.05 20.75 12.22
C GLN A 184 4.55 19.87 13.37
N ARG A 185 5.38 18.85 13.07
CA ARG A 185 5.85 17.85 14.04
C ARG A 185 4.73 17.17 14.81
N LEU A 186 3.59 16.98 14.14
CA LEU A 186 2.46 16.23 14.67
C LEU A 186 2.47 14.84 14.07
N ASN A 187 2.25 13.82 14.90
CA ASN A 187 2.22 12.45 14.44
C ASN A 187 0.93 12.16 13.67
N PRO A 188 1.02 11.80 12.37
CA PRO A 188 -0.14 11.57 11.50
C PRO A 188 -1.14 10.56 12.05
N ARG A 189 -0.69 9.62 12.88
CA ARG A 189 -1.54 8.60 13.50
C ARG A 189 -2.65 9.18 14.38
N HIS A 190 -2.40 10.32 15.01
CA HIS A 190 -3.28 10.86 16.06
C HIS A 190 -4.25 11.95 15.61
N HIS A 191 -4.02 12.53 14.42
CA HIS A 191 -4.82 13.66 13.95
C HIS A 191 -5.37 13.46 12.54
N HIS A 192 -4.84 12.51 11.76
CA HIS A 192 -5.35 12.31 10.42
C HIS A 192 -6.61 11.44 10.39
N THR A 193 -7.51 11.85 9.51
CA THR A 193 -8.93 11.49 9.48
C THR A 193 -9.20 10.20 8.72
N PHE A 194 -8.25 9.26 8.63
CA PHE A 194 -8.53 7.95 7.99
C PHE A 194 -9.72 7.23 8.68
N ARG A 195 -9.87 7.44 9.99
CA ARG A 195 -11.07 7.01 10.74
C ARG A 195 -12.34 7.75 10.33
N GLU A 196 -12.27 9.05 10.06
CA GLU A 196 -13.42 9.82 9.60
C GLU A 196 -13.78 9.49 8.15
N GLU A 197 -12.81 9.12 7.31
CA GLU A 197 -13.05 8.62 5.96
C GLU A 197 -13.82 7.28 5.98
N ASP A 198 -13.53 6.40 6.95
CA ASP A 198 -14.35 5.20 7.21
C ASP A 198 -15.72 5.56 7.81
N ALA A 199 -15.81 6.59 8.65
CA ALA A 199 -17.09 7.11 9.15
C ALA A 199 -17.98 7.68 8.03
N MET A 200 -17.38 8.28 7.00
CA MET A 200 -18.09 8.73 5.80
C MET A 200 -18.76 7.57 5.05
N ARG A 201 -18.20 6.35 5.09
CA ARG A 201 -18.86 5.16 4.54
C ARG A 201 -20.15 4.84 5.31
N TRP A 202 -20.11 4.92 6.63
CA TRP A 202 -21.29 4.71 7.48
C TRP A 202 -22.33 5.80 7.29
N LEU A 203 -21.90 7.07 7.26
CA LEU A 203 -22.78 8.21 7.03
C LEU A 203 -23.46 8.12 5.66
N LYS A 204 -22.73 7.73 4.60
CA LYS A 204 -23.32 7.42 3.29
C LYS A 204 -24.32 6.28 3.36
N GLY A 205 -24.00 5.20 4.08
CA GLY A 205 -24.91 4.08 4.26
C GLY A 205 -26.20 4.46 5.00
N VAL A 206 -26.11 5.32 6.01
CA VAL A 206 -27.28 5.89 6.70
C VAL A 206 -28.07 6.78 5.74
N ALA A 207 -27.41 7.70 5.05
CA ALA A 207 -28.06 8.58 4.08
C ALA A 207 -28.76 7.81 2.95
N GLN A 208 -28.16 6.74 2.42
CA GLN A 208 -28.77 5.87 1.40
C GLN A 208 -30.00 5.12 1.94
N ARG A 209 -30.03 4.79 3.24
CA ARG A 209 -31.19 4.14 3.88
C ARG A 209 -32.32 5.12 4.15
N CYS A 210 -31.99 6.34 4.53
CA CYS A 210 -32.95 7.41 4.82
C CYS A 210 -33.53 8.01 3.53
N ASP A 211 -32.77 8.08 2.44
CA ASP A 211 -33.18 8.65 1.17
C ASP A 211 -32.67 7.81 -0.01
N LYS A 212 -33.43 6.75 -0.33
CA LYS A 212 -33.04 5.71 -1.31
C LYS A 212 -33.03 6.18 -2.76
N LYS A 213 -33.78 7.22 -3.12
CA LYS A 213 -34.08 7.51 -4.54
C LYS A 213 -33.20 8.59 -5.16
N ASP A 214 -32.69 9.55 -4.38
CA ASP A 214 -32.02 10.71 -4.97
C ASP A 214 -30.65 11.07 -4.37
N LEU A 215 -30.13 10.34 -3.38
CA LEU A 215 -28.83 10.67 -2.80
C LEU A 215 -27.69 10.57 -3.82
N GLU A 216 -27.59 9.45 -4.53
CA GLU A 216 -26.52 9.26 -5.52
C GLU A 216 -26.67 10.22 -6.70
N ARG A 217 -27.92 10.48 -7.12
CA ARG A 217 -28.24 11.45 -8.16
C ARG A 217 -27.87 12.87 -7.74
N SER A 218 -28.11 13.22 -6.48
CA SER A 218 -27.75 14.51 -5.89
C SER A 218 -26.24 14.63 -5.76
N ILE A 219 -25.54 13.62 -5.22
CA ILE A 219 -24.07 13.60 -5.14
C ILE A 219 -23.46 13.72 -6.54
N ALA A 220 -23.98 12.99 -7.54
CA ALA A 220 -23.51 13.06 -8.91
C ALA A 220 -23.78 14.44 -9.54
N LYS A 221 -24.99 15.00 -9.35
CA LYS A 221 -25.37 16.34 -9.79
C LYS A 221 -24.44 17.40 -9.20
N TYR A 222 -24.23 17.41 -7.89
CA TYR A 222 -23.35 18.36 -7.21
C TYR A 222 -21.88 18.15 -7.56
N SER A 223 -21.42 16.90 -7.70
CA SER A 223 -20.05 16.60 -8.13
C SER A 223 -19.80 17.09 -9.56
N ARG A 224 -20.77 16.91 -10.48
CA ARG A 224 -20.72 17.45 -11.84
C ARG A 224 -20.69 18.98 -11.85
N TYR A 225 -21.54 19.63 -11.05
CA TYR A 225 -21.50 21.10 -10.88
C TYR A 225 -20.16 21.58 -10.32
N ARG A 226 -19.56 20.84 -9.38
CA ARG A 226 -18.24 21.15 -8.83
C ARG A 226 -17.15 21.03 -9.89
N LEU A 227 -17.15 19.95 -10.68
CA LEU A 227 -16.19 19.76 -11.77
C LEU A 227 -16.34 20.84 -12.85
N LEU A 228 -17.57 21.18 -13.24
CA LEU A 228 -17.84 22.24 -14.22
C LEU A 228 -17.41 23.62 -13.72
N SER A 229 -17.68 23.95 -12.45
CA SER A 229 -17.25 25.21 -11.85
C SER A 229 -15.73 25.28 -11.68
N MET A 230 -15.06 24.18 -11.33
CA MET A 230 -13.59 24.09 -11.32
C MET A 230 -13.00 24.26 -12.72
N HIS A 231 -13.59 23.63 -13.74
CA HIS A 231 -13.11 23.76 -15.13
C HIS A 231 -13.22 25.21 -15.62
N ARG A 232 -14.34 25.88 -15.34
CA ARG A 232 -14.50 27.32 -15.62
C ARG A 232 -13.45 28.17 -14.89
N ARG A 233 -13.23 27.91 -13.59
CA ARG A 233 -12.18 28.61 -12.81
C ARG A 233 -10.79 28.42 -13.41
N MET A 234 -10.42 27.19 -13.77
CA MET A 234 -9.13 26.92 -14.41
C MET A 234 -9.01 27.60 -15.77
N PHE A 235 -10.08 27.62 -16.58
CA PHE A 235 -10.10 28.35 -17.85
C PHE A 235 -9.85 29.85 -17.65
N HIS A 236 -10.52 30.48 -16.67
CA HIS A 236 -10.31 31.90 -16.35
C HIS A 236 -8.89 32.17 -15.84
N LEU A 237 -8.36 31.32 -14.94
CA LEU A 237 -6.99 31.45 -14.44
C LEU A 237 -5.95 31.32 -15.57
N ASN A 238 -6.11 30.34 -16.46
CA ASN A 238 -5.23 30.14 -17.60
C ASN A 238 -5.29 31.31 -18.60
N ARG A 239 -6.48 31.88 -18.82
CA ARG A 239 -6.65 33.08 -19.66
C ARG A 239 -5.96 34.31 -19.04
N ALA A 240 -6.14 34.52 -17.73
CA ALA A 240 -5.47 35.60 -17.01
C ALA A 240 -3.94 35.46 -17.03
N ALA A 241 -3.41 34.24 -16.87
CA ALA A 241 -1.98 33.98 -16.96
C ALA A 241 -1.41 34.30 -18.35
N ARG A 242 -2.14 33.93 -19.43
CA ARG A 242 -1.73 34.26 -20.82
C ARG A 242 -1.70 35.77 -21.10
N LEU A 243 -2.59 36.53 -20.48
CA LEU A 243 -2.64 37.99 -20.65
C LEU A 243 -1.53 38.71 -19.88
N ARG A 244 -0.99 38.12 -18.80
CA ARG A 244 0.16 38.68 -18.06
C ARG A 244 1.51 38.43 -18.74
N ASN A 245 1.56 37.44 -19.63
CA ASN A 245 2.79 37.04 -20.34
C ASN A 245 2.84 37.63 -21.77
N ARG A 246 1.98 38.60 -22.08
CA ARG A 246 1.98 39.40 -23.31
C ARG A 246 2.23 40.84 -22.91
#